data_AF-A0A7G9GRI1-F1
#
_entry.id   AF-A0A7G9GRI1-F1
#
_cell.length_a   1.000
_cell.length_b   1.000
_cell.length_c   1.000
_cell.angle_alpha   90.00
_cell.angle_beta   90.00
_cell.angle_gamma   90.00
#
_symmetry.space_group_name_H-M   'P 1'
#
loop_
_entity.id
_entity.type
_entity.pdbx_description
1 polymer ?
#
loop_
_entity_poly.entity_id
_entity_poly.type
_entity_poly.pdbx_seq_one_letter_code
_entity_poly.pdbx_strand_id
1 'polypeptide(L)'
;MKVFDLFVSKYPPGNDLRKPTAETLEQFQGKVPAELLNFWQEYGFGNYGGGLLKIIDPTDYIDTLTLWLGEQEGCLPILMTGFGTLFIYRKLSDTADDMCLLDIHNRRSGSFSTSFSDFFERIIPAENFAAQFLRVGLFQEAFAKHGGLSENEIFFFAPALAFGGTESIQYVEKGNAVVHQHLLFEMGADHSDDTEPDDMWSQAYEANPHVFELDNGGLMVSFTFSETVDTILPVAPETLYEIEGETISLWALTFVSLTKEENLGFLEYHKALKQLQPYIVETRGDHILVRGLSLAEMEHILAKQ
;
A
#
# COMPACT_ATOMS: atom_id res chain seq x y z
N MET A 1 17.75 19.74 -15.15
CA MET A 1 18.19 18.54 -14.40
C MET A 1 17.39 17.39 -14.99
N LYS A 2 18.01 16.29 -15.39
CA LYS A 2 17.23 15.13 -15.86
C LYS A 2 16.51 14.51 -14.65
N VAL A 3 15.32 13.95 -14.87
CA VAL A 3 14.46 13.34 -13.83
C VAL A 3 15.23 12.39 -12.89
N PHE A 4 16.22 11.66 -13.42
CA PHE A 4 16.98 10.65 -12.68
C PHE A 4 18.31 11.14 -12.08
N ASP A 5 18.72 12.39 -12.25
CA ASP A 5 20.05 12.85 -11.80
C ASP A 5 20.23 12.67 -10.28
N LEU A 6 19.20 13.02 -9.50
CA LEU A 6 19.21 12.85 -8.04
C LEU A 6 19.14 11.37 -7.64
N PHE A 7 18.37 10.56 -8.38
CA PHE A 7 18.29 9.12 -8.17
C PHE A 7 19.67 8.45 -8.34
N VAL A 8 20.35 8.69 -9.47
CA VAL A 8 21.66 8.10 -9.77
C VAL A 8 22.73 8.59 -8.80
N SER A 9 22.69 9.87 -8.42
CA SER A 9 23.62 10.44 -7.44
C SER A 9 23.49 9.75 -6.08
N LYS A 10 22.26 9.50 -5.61
CA LYS A 10 22.00 8.86 -4.31
C LYS A 10 22.16 7.34 -4.36
N TYR A 11 21.72 6.71 -5.43
CA TYR A 11 21.71 5.26 -5.64
C TYR A 11 22.48 4.95 -6.94
N PRO A 12 23.82 4.90 -6.90
CA PRO A 12 24.62 4.67 -8.11
C PRO A 12 24.34 3.31 -8.74
N PRO A 13 24.44 3.18 -10.07
CA PRO A 13 24.22 1.92 -10.78
C PRO A 13 25.25 0.87 -10.36
N GLY A 14 24.80 -0.39 -10.29
CA GLY A 14 25.68 -1.54 -10.12
C GLY A 14 26.52 -1.81 -11.36
N ASN A 15 27.50 -2.70 -11.23
CA ASN A 15 28.42 -3.04 -12.32
C ASN A 15 27.81 -4.03 -13.34
N ASP A 16 26.83 -4.81 -12.90
CA ASP A 16 26.29 -5.96 -13.66
C ASP A 16 24.85 -5.70 -14.14
N LEU A 17 24.57 -4.48 -14.61
CA LEU A 17 23.25 -4.13 -15.12
C LEU A 17 22.97 -4.80 -16.49
N ARG A 18 21.80 -5.43 -16.61
CA ARG A 18 21.31 -5.96 -17.87
C ARG A 18 20.80 -4.83 -18.76
N LYS A 19 21.26 -4.78 -20.01
CA LYS A 19 20.76 -3.81 -20.99
C LYS A 19 19.42 -4.24 -21.58
N PRO A 20 18.51 -3.28 -21.86
CA PRO A 20 17.27 -3.60 -22.57
C PRO A 20 17.58 -4.07 -23.98
N THR A 21 16.78 -5.01 -24.49
CA THR A 21 16.82 -5.39 -25.90
C THR A 21 16.05 -4.36 -26.74
N ALA A 22 16.25 -4.37 -28.06
CA ALA A 22 15.45 -3.53 -28.95
C ALA A 22 13.94 -3.85 -28.86
N GLU A 23 13.61 -5.14 -28.71
CA GLU A 23 12.23 -5.61 -28.52
C GLU A 23 11.64 -5.07 -27.22
N THR A 24 12.40 -5.08 -26.12
CA THR A 24 11.97 -4.48 -24.84
C THR A 24 11.65 -2.99 -25.00
N LEU A 25 12.51 -2.24 -25.68
CA LEU A 25 12.31 -0.79 -25.87
C LEU A 25 11.08 -0.49 -26.75
N GLU A 26 10.90 -1.26 -27.82
CA GLU A 26 9.73 -1.15 -28.71
C GLU A 26 8.44 -1.51 -27.97
N GLN A 27 8.45 -2.58 -27.16
CA GLN A 27 7.30 -3.06 -26.39
C GLN A 27 6.76 -2.01 -25.42
N PHE A 28 7.64 -1.21 -24.80
CA PHE A 28 7.29 -0.19 -23.81
C PHE A 28 7.24 1.23 -24.37
N GLN A 29 7.52 1.42 -25.67
CA GLN A 29 7.41 2.71 -26.32
C GLN A 29 5.98 3.27 -26.21
N GLY A 30 5.84 4.46 -25.62
CA GLY A 30 4.55 5.12 -25.41
C GLY A 30 3.71 4.57 -24.24
N LYS A 31 4.15 3.47 -23.60
CA LYS A 31 3.52 2.90 -22.40
C LYS A 31 4.14 3.40 -21.11
N VAL A 32 5.41 3.79 -21.14
CA VAL A 32 6.13 4.44 -20.03
C VAL A 32 6.68 5.78 -20.49
N PRO A 33 7.07 6.69 -19.57
CA PRO A 33 7.67 7.97 -19.92
C PRO A 33 8.95 7.76 -20.74
N ALA A 34 9.18 8.63 -21.74
CA ALA A 34 10.34 8.53 -22.63
C ALA A 34 11.65 8.64 -21.85
N GLU A 35 11.65 9.40 -20.75
CA GLU A 35 12.75 9.55 -19.81
C GLU A 35 13.15 8.21 -19.19
N LEU A 36 12.19 7.32 -18.89
CA LEU A 36 12.45 5.99 -18.36
C LEU A 36 13.10 5.07 -19.41
N LEU A 37 12.62 5.12 -20.66
CA LEU A 37 13.23 4.37 -21.77
C LEU A 37 14.68 4.82 -22.05
N ASN A 38 14.92 6.13 -22.00
CA ASN A 38 16.26 6.69 -22.13
C ASN A 38 17.15 6.26 -20.97
N PHE A 39 16.61 6.23 -19.74
CA PHE A 39 17.30 5.76 -18.56
C PHE A 39 17.69 4.27 -18.67
N TRP A 40 16.78 3.40 -19.12
CA TRP A 40 17.07 1.98 -19.34
C TRP A 40 18.18 1.78 -20.37
N GLN A 41 18.20 2.55 -21.46
CA GLN A 41 19.28 2.51 -22.45
C GLN A 41 20.62 2.96 -21.85
N GLU A 42 20.61 4.07 -21.10
CA GLU A 42 21.81 4.66 -20.50
C GLU A 42 22.42 3.74 -19.43
N TYR A 43 21.61 3.21 -18.50
CA TYR A 43 22.08 2.42 -17.36
C TYR A 43 21.72 0.94 -17.47
N GLY A 44 20.43 0.59 -17.45
CA GLY A 44 19.94 -0.79 -17.55
C GLY A 44 19.17 -1.25 -16.30
N PHE A 45 18.81 -2.53 -16.30
CA PHE A 45 18.08 -3.21 -15.24
C PHE A 45 19.03 -3.88 -14.24
N GLY A 46 18.66 -3.87 -12.96
CA GLY A 46 19.45 -4.47 -11.89
C GLY A 46 19.62 -3.54 -10.69
N ASN A 47 20.68 -3.76 -9.92
CA ASN A 47 20.88 -3.14 -8.61
C ASN A 47 21.39 -1.69 -8.69
N TYR A 48 20.82 -0.83 -7.85
CA TYR A 48 21.24 0.55 -7.62
C TYR A 48 21.45 0.76 -6.11
N GLY A 49 22.43 1.60 -5.75
CA GLY A 49 22.76 1.86 -4.34
C GLY A 49 23.13 0.58 -3.57
N GLY A 50 23.90 -0.32 -4.21
CA GLY A 50 24.30 -1.61 -3.60
C GLY A 50 23.18 -2.66 -3.51
N GLY A 51 22.03 -2.43 -4.16
CA GLY A 51 20.87 -3.33 -4.15
C GLY A 51 19.75 -2.88 -3.20
N LEU A 52 19.87 -1.72 -2.55
CA LEU A 52 18.76 -1.10 -1.81
C LEU A 52 17.54 -0.89 -2.70
N LEU A 53 17.79 -0.51 -3.95
CA LEU A 53 16.80 -0.35 -5.01
C LEU A 53 17.25 -1.12 -6.24
N LYS A 54 16.27 -1.53 -7.04
CA LYS A 54 16.47 -2.23 -8.31
C LYS A 54 15.56 -1.60 -9.35
N ILE A 55 16.13 -1.20 -10.49
CA ILE A 55 15.33 -0.88 -11.68
C ILE A 55 15.09 -2.20 -12.39
N ILE A 56 13.83 -2.55 -12.61
CA ILE A 56 13.43 -3.87 -13.10
C ILE A 56 12.88 -3.78 -14.51
N ASP A 57 13.08 -4.84 -15.29
CA ASP A 57 12.37 -5.03 -16.55
C ASP A 57 10.93 -5.43 -16.21
N PRO A 58 9.91 -4.67 -16.64
CA PRO A 58 8.54 -5.00 -16.28
C PRO A 58 8.12 -6.41 -16.74
N THR A 59 8.71 -6.94 -17.82
CA THR A 59 8.37 -8.28 -18.33
C THR A 59 8.70 -9.40 -17.35
N ASP A 60 9.71 -9.23 -16.50
CA ASP A 60 10.11 -10.25 -15.52
C ASP A 60 9.14 -10.35 -14.32
N TYR A 61 8.31 -9.32 -14.12
CA TYR A 61 7.49 -9.17 -12.90
C TYR A 61 6.01 -8.90 -13.17
N ILE A 62 5.58 -8.73 -14.43
CA ILE A 62 4.16 -8.53 -14.77
C ILE A 62 3.32 -9.70 -14.28
N ASP A 63 3.72 -10.95 -14.52
CA ASP A 63 2.94 -12.12 -14.08
C ASP A 63 2.81 -12.17 -12.56
N THR A 64 3.88 -11.83 -11.84
CA THR A 64 3.85 -11.73 -10.38
C THR A 64 2.97 -10.57 -9.92
N LEU A 65 3.01 -9.43 -10.59
CA LEU A 65 2.13 -8.31 -10.28
C LEU A 65 0.66 -8.69 -10.49
N THR A 66 0.34 -9.37 -11.60
CA THR A 66 -0.99 -9.88 -11.93
C THR A 66 -1.47 -10.92 -10.93
N LEU A 67 -0.58 -11.78 -10.43
CA LEU A 67 -0.91 -12.71 -9.36
C LEU A 67 -1.44 -11.98 -8.12
N TRP A 68 -0.77 -10.89 -7.70
CA TRP A 68 -1.12 -10.16 -6.49
C TRP A 68 -2.30 -9.20 -6.65
N LEU A 69 -2.45 -8.55 -7.81
CA LEU A 69 -3.41 -7.45 -8.01
C LEU A 69 -4.50 -7.75 -9.06
N GLY A 70 -4.48 -8.95 -9.66
CA GLY A 70 -5.29 -9.28 -10.82
C GLY A 70 -4.80 -8.62 -12.11
N GLU A 71 -5.53 -8.84 -13.21
CA GLU A 71 -5.24 -8.19 -14.49
C GLU A 71 -5.56 -6.69 -14.40
N GLN A 72 -4.55 -5.85 -14.64
CA GLN A 72 -4.68 -4.39 -14.58
C GLN A 72 -4.02 -3.77 -15.82
N GLU A 73 -4.81 -3.17 -16.70
CA GLU A 73 -4.25 -2.48 -17.87
C GLU A 73 -3.39 -1.28 -17.45
N GLY A 74 -2.27 -1.10 -18.14
CA GLY A 74 -1.38 0.06 -17.93
C GLY A 74 -0.58 0.06 -16.64
N CYS A 75 -0.65 -1.00 -15.81
CA CYS A 75 0.15 -1.15 -14.61
C CYS A 75 1.48 -1.85 -14.91
N LEU A 76 2.59 -1.15 -14.71
CA LEU A 76 3.93 -1.66 -15.04
C LEU A 76 4.85 -1.58 -13.81
N PRO A 77 5.35 -2.71 -13.27
CA PRO A 77 6.33 -2.68 -12.20
C PRO A 77 7.67 -2.20 -12.78
N ILE A 78 8.21 -1.10 -12.26
CA ILE A 78 9.42 -0.45 -12.82
C ILE A 78 10.59 -0.37 -11.82
N LEU A 79 10.30 -0.51 -10.53
CA LEU A 79 11.28 -0.42 -9.46
C LEU A 79 10.92 -1.41 -8.35
N MET A 80 11.93 -2.00 -7.72
CA MET A 80 11.79 -2.91 -6.58
C MET A 80 12.78 -2.52 -5.48
N THR A 81 12.41 -2.67 -4.21
CA THR A 81 13.37 -2.55 -3.09
C THR A 81 14.21 -3.82 -2.94
N GLY A 82 15.32 -3.73 -2.22
CA GLY A 82 16.12 -4.89 -1.83
C GLY A 82 15.34 -5.96 -1.05
N PHE A 83 14.17 -5.61 -0.50
CA PHE A 83 13.25 -6.52 0.20
C PHE A 83 12.04 -6.96 -0.64
N GLY A 84 11.98 -6.61 -1.94
CA GLY A 84 10.92 -7.10 -2.82
C GLY A 84 9.63 -6.28 -2.85
N THR A 85 9.58 -5.11 -2.19
CA THR A 85 8.47 -4.16 -2.38
C THR A 85 8.52 -3.61 -3.81
N LEU A 86 7.43 -3.71 -4.54
CA LEU A 86 7.30 -3.23 -5.92
C LEU A 86 6.74 -1.81 -5.97
N PHE A 87 7.30 -0.99 -6.85
CA PHE A 87 6.75 0.30 -7.25
C PHE A 87 6.32 0.22 -8.71
N ILE A 88 5.06 0.59 -8.94
CA ILE A 88 4.32 0.34 -10.17
C ILE A 88 3.98 1.68 -10.80
N TYR A 89 4.40 1.88 -12.04
CA TYR A 89 3.97 3.02 -12.83
C TYR A 89 2.60 2.72 -13.46
N ARG A 90 1.69 3.68 -13.44
CA ARG A 90 0.45 3.61 -14.21
C ARG A 90 0.28 4.85 -15.07
N LYS A 91 0.00 4.62 -16.34
CA LYS A 91 -0.41 5.69 -17.26
C LYS A 91 -1.94 5.84 -17.18
N LEU A 92 -2.40 6.94 -16.57
CA LEU A 92 -3.83 7.21 -16.41
C LEU A 92 -4.44 7.89 -17.66
N SER A 93 -3.65 8.74 -18.32
CA SER A 93 -3.97 9.34 -19.62
C SER A 93 -2.67 9.75 -20.33
N ASP A 94 -2.77 10.45 -21.47
CA ASP A 94 -1.58 11.00 -22.14
C ASP A 94 -0.89 12.12 -21.37
N THR A 95 -1.56 12.71 -20.38
CA THR A 95 -1.04 13.84 -19.58
C THR A 95 -1.03 13.57 -18.07
N ALA A 96 -1.48 12.39 -17.64
CA ALA A 96 -1.55 12.03 -16.23
C ALA A 96 -1.02 10.61 -16.04
N ASP A 97 -0.22 10.46 -15.00
CA ASP A 97 0.34 9.20 -14.55
C ASP A 97 0.43 9.23 -13.03
N ASP A 98 0.56 8.05 -12.44
CA ASP A 98 0.78 7.92 -11.01
C ASP A 98 1.73 6.74 -10.71
N MET A 99 2.14 6.68 -9.44
CA MET A 99 2.93 5.58 -8.90
C MET A 99 2.12 4.88 -7.83
N CYS A 100 2.11 3.56 -7.90
CA CYS A 100 1.56 2.66 -6.90
C CYS A 100 2.66 1.84 -6.23
N LEU A 101 2.27 1.20 -5.14
CA LEU A 101 3.10 0.39 -4.26
C LEU A 101 2.44 -0.98 -4.09
N LEU A 102 3.26 -2.03 -4.05
CA LEU A 102 2.90 -3.35 -3.53
C LEU A 102 3.97 -3.82 -2.54
N ASP A 103 3.62 -3.83 -1.27
CA ASP A 103 4.41 -4.42 -0.18
C ASP A 103 3.96 -5.85 0.08
N ILE A 104 4.75 -6.80 -0.42
CA ILE A 104 4.49 -8.24 -0.33
C ILE A 104 4.57 -8.78 1.11
N HIS A 105 5.38 -8.14 1.97
CA HIS A 105 5.61 -8.63 3.34
C HIS A 105 4.46 -8.26 4.27
N ASN A 106 3.81 -7.13 3.99
CA ASN A 106 2.62 -6.67 4.71
C ASN A 106 1.32 -6.91 3.93
N ARG A 107 1.41 -7.50 2.72
CA ARG A 107 0.29 -7.72 1.79
C ARG A 107 -0.53 -6.45 1.53
N ARG A 108 0.14 -5.30 1.36
CA ARG A 108 -0.50 -3.99 1.15
C ARG A 108 -0.22 -3.46 -0.24
N SER A 109 -1.24 -2.93 -0.88
CA SER A 109 -1.11 -2.18 -2.14
C SER A 109 -1.87 -0.85 -2.08
N GLY A 110 -1.42 0.15 -2.83
CA GLY A 110 -2.13 1.43 -2.89
C GLY A 110 -1.47 2.46 -3.78
N SER A 111 -2.16 3.59 -3.99
CA SER A 111 -1.56 4.78 -4.60
C SER A 111 -0.45 5.32 -3.70
N PHE A 112 0.64 5.77 -4.31
CA PHE A 112 1.85 6.17 -3.62
C PHE A 112 2.28 7.60 -3.98
N SER A 113 2.25 7.95 -5.25
CA SER A 113 2.49 9.32 -5.73
C SER A 113 1.60 9.62 -6.93
N THR A 114 1.17 10.86 -7.07
CA THR A 114 0.34 11.32 -8.19
C THR A 114 1.13 11.69 -9.44
N SER A 115 2.45 11.45 -9.45
CA SER A 115 3.30 11.70 -10.61
C SER A 115 4.60 10.89 -10.56
N PHE A 116 4.96 10.30 -11.70
CA PHE A 116 6.24 9.65 -11.96
C PHE A 116 7.43 10.59 -11.75
N SER A 117 7.36 11.81 -12.30
CA SER A 117 8.48 12.76 -12.20
C SER A 117 8.68 13.22 -10.76
N ASP A 118 7.61 13.53 -10.03
CA ASP A 118 7.68 13.89 -8.61
C ASP A 118 8.28 12.74 -7.77
N PHE A 119 7.93 11.49 -8.11
CA PHE A 119 8.47 10.31 -7.45
C PHE A 119 10.00 10.21 -7.56
N PHE A 120 10.58 10.40 -8.76
CA PHE A 120 12.04 10.32 -8.95
C PHE A 120 12.79 11.59 -8.55
N GLU A 121 12.19 12.77 -8.70
CA GLU A 121 12.85 14.05 -8.42
C GLU A 121 12.78 14.44 -6.94
N ARG A 122 11.69 14.09 -6.25
CA ARG A 122 11.41 14.60 -4.90
C ARG A 122 11.24 13.51 -3.86
N ILE A 123 10.55 12.41 -4.19
CA ILE A 123 10.22 11.38 -3.19
C ILE A 123 11.39 10.42 -2.96
N ILE A 124 11.86 9.69 -3.99
CA ILE A 124 12.96 8.72 -3.85
C ILE A 124 14.23 9.35 -3.25
N PRO A 125 14.66 10.56 -3.66
CA PRO A 125 15.88 11.16 -3.13
C PRO A 125 15.76 11.60 -1.67
N ALA A 126 14.55 11.70 -1.11
CA ALA A 126 14.35 12.16 0.25
C ALA A 126 14.77 11.12 1.31
N GLU A 127 15.20 11.58 2.48
CA GLU A 127 15.65 10.70 3.58
C GLU A 127 14.50 9.93 4.23
N ASN A 128 13.31 10.53 4.30
CA ASN A 128 12.11 9.88 4.83
C ASN A 128 11.70 8.68 3.96
N PHE A 129 11.86 8.74 2.64
CA PHE A 129 11.62 7.60 1.77
C PHE A 129 12.54 6.43 2.12
N ALA A 130 13.84 6.69 2.25
CA ALA A 130 14.81 5.66 2.62
C ALA A 130 14.50 5.03 3.99
N ALA A 131 14.17 5.87 4.98
CA ALA A 131 13.83 5.43 6.33
C ALA A 131 12.57 4.56 6.38
N GLN A 132 11.55 4.87 5.57
CA GLN A 132 10.26 4.18 5.60
C GLN A 132 10.21 2.93 4.72
N PHE A 133 10.84 2.95 3.54
CA PHE A 133 10.62 1.91 2.52
C PHE A 133 11.81 1.00 2.27
N LEU A 134 13.04 1.43 2.60
CA LEU A 134 14.25 0.69 2.21
C LEU A 134 14.87 -0.16 3.32
N ARG A 135 14.38 -0.02 4.57
CA ARG A 135 14.92 -0.74 5.74
C ARG A 135 16.45 -0.66 5.82
N VAL A 136 16.99 0.54 5.63
CA VAL A 136 18.43 0.76 5.35
C VAL A 136 19.34 0.07 6.37
N GLY A 137 19.07 0.19 7.67
CA GLY A 137 19.86 -0.46 8.72
C GLY A 137 19.89 -1.98 8.57
N LEU A 138 18.71 -2.60 8.46
CA LEU A 138 18.57 -4.04 8.30
C LEU A 138 19.16 -4.53 6.97
N PHE A 139 19.06 -3.74 5.90
CA PHE A 139 19.69 -4.05 4.62
C PHE A 139 21.21 -4.14 4.76
N GLN A 140 21.85 -3.22 5.48
CA GLN A 140 23.30 -3.25 5.70
C GLN A 140 23.72 -4.49 6.50
N GLU A 141 22.95 -4.84 7.53
CA GLU A 141 23.18 -6.06 8.31
C GLU A 141 23.02 -7.32 7.44
N ALA A 142 21.97 -7.38 6.61
CA ALA A 142 21.71 -8.48 5.69
C ALA A 142 22.81 -8.60 4.62
N PHE A 143 23.25 -7.47 4.06
CA PHE A 143 24.36 -7.41 3.12
C PHE A 143 25.65 -7.95 3.75
N ALA A 144 25.95 -7.57 5.00
CA ALA A 144 27.13 -8.07 5.70
C ALA A 144 27.06 -9.58 5.98
N LYS A 145 25.86 -10.11 6.28
CA LYS A 145 25.64 -11.53 6.61
C LYS A 145 25.56 -12.44 5.38
N HIS A 146 24.87 -12.02 4.32
CA HIS A 146 24.53 -12.84 3.15
C HIS A 146 25.22 -12.41 1.85
N GLY A 147 25.96 -11.30 1.88
CA GLY A 147 26.58 -10.69 0.70
C GLY A 147 25.59 -9.86 -0.13
N GLY A 148 26.08 -9.34 -1.26
CA GLY A 148 25.26 -8.57 -2.19
C GLY A 148 24.17 -9.41 -2.88
N LEU A 149 23.15 -8.73 -3.40
CA LEU A 149 22.07 -9.34 -4.17
C LEU A 149 22.44 -9.44 -5.65
N SER A 150 22.17 -10.56 -6.30
CA SER A 150 22.13 -10.65 -7.77
C SER A 150 20.88 -9.93 -8.31
N GLU A 151 20.78 -9.75 -9.64
CA GLU A 151 19.66 -9.02 -10.29
C GLU A 151 18.29 -9.49 -9.77
N ASN A 152 18.04 -10.80 -9.79
CA ASN A 152 16.77 -11.42 -9.41
C ASN A 152 16.63 -11.75 -7.92
N GLU A 153 17.62 -11.45 -7.08
CA GLU A 153 17.60 -11.79 -5.65
C GLU A 153 17.10 -10.64 -4.79
N ILE A 154 16.35 -10.96 -3.73
CA ILE A 154 15.96 -10.05 -2.66
C ILE A 154 16.33 -10.64 -1.30
N PHE A 155 16.37 -9.78 -0.29
CA PHE A 155 16.25 -10.20 1.11
C PHE A 155 14.77 -10.38 1.47
N PHE A 156 14.49 -11.35 2.33
CA PHE A 156 13.15 -11.62 2.82
C PHE A 156 13.15 -12.21 4.22
N PHE A 157 11.97 -12.35 4.81
CA PHE A 157 11.79 -12.83 6.17
C PHE A 157 11.32 -14.29 6.20
N ALA A 158 11.98 -15.10 7.02
CA ALA A 158 11.62 -16.48 7.31
C ALA A 158 11.71 -16.71 8.84
N PRO A 159 10.58 -16.78 9.57
CA PRO A 159 9.19 -16.77 9.10
C PRO A 159 8.75 -15.43 8.48
N ALA A 160 7.81 -15.51 7.55
CA ALA A 160 7.29 -14.35 6.82
C ALA A 160 6.49 -13.39 7.71
N LEU A 161 6.66 -12.07 7.50
CA LEU A 161 6.07 -11.04 8.36
C LEU A 161 4.54 -11.09 8.38
N ALA A 162 3.91 -11.29 7.22
CA ALA A 162 2.45 -11.45 7.09
C ALA A 162 1.85 -12.56 7.97
N PHE A 163 2.66 -13.52 8.42
CA PHE A 163 2.23 -14.68 9.20
C PHE A 163 2.86 -14.71 10.60
N GLY A 164 3.09 -13.53 11.19
CA GLY A 164 3.62 -13.39 12.55
C GLY A 164 5.14 -13.44 12.65
N GLY A 165 5.84 -13.33 11.51
CA GLY A 165 7.29 -13.18 11.47
C GLY A 165 7.77 -11.88 12.12
N THR A 166 9.05 -11.85 12.48
CA THR A 166 9.66 -10.67 13.14
C THR A 166 10.67 -10.01 12.21
N GLU A 167 10.59 -8.69 12.09
CA GLU A 167 11.54 -7.88 11.31
C GLU A 167 12.89 -7.77 12.06
N SER A 168 13.75 -8.76 11.90
CA SER A 168 15.08 -8.84 12.53
C SER A 168 16.07 -9.61 11.68
N ILE A 169 17.36 -9.23 11.73
CA ILE A 169 18.45 -9.86 10.96
C ILE A 169 18.57 -11.37 11.17
N GLN A 170 18.11 -11.87 12.32
CA GLN A 170 18.10 -13.30 12.64
C GLN A 170 17.21 -14.09 11.68
N TYR A 171 16.13 -13.47 11.19
CA TYR A 171 15.12 -14.07 10.32
C TYR A 171 15.21 -13.57 8.87
N VAL A 172 16.23 -12.78 8.55
CA VAL A 172 16.49 -12.40 7.16
C VAL A 172 17.22 -13.52 6.45
N GLU A 173 16.66 -13.89 5.30
CA GLU A 173 17.22 -14.81 4.32
C GLU A 173 17.30 -14.13 2.95
N LYS A 174 17.92 -14.80 1.99
CA LYS A 174 18.19 -14.29 0.64
C LYS A 174 17.76 -15.30 -0.42
N GLY A 175 17.17 -14.85 -1.51
CA GLY A 175 16.82 -15.72 -2.63
C GLY A 175 16.04 -15.02 -3.74
N ASN A 176 15.51 -15.80 -4.69
CA ASN A 176 14.85 -15.28 -5.88
C ASN A 176 13.54 -14.54 -5.55
N ALA A 177 13.40 -13.33 -6.12
CA ALA A 177 12.29 -12.43 -5.87
C ALA A 177 10.94 -12.97 -6.36
N VAL A 178 10.89 -13.53 -7.57
CA VAL A 178 9.65 -14.10 -8.13
C VAL A 178 9.22 -15.30 -7.29
N VAL A 179 10.14 -16.23 -7.01
CA VAL A 179 9.86 -17.42 -6.19
C VAL A 179 9.32 -17.02 -4.82
N HIS A 180 9.94 -16.05 -4.15
CA HIS A 180 9.49 -15.61 -2.83
C HIS A 180 8.13 -14.91 -2.87
N GLN A 181 7.88 -14.08 -3.89
CA GLN A 181 6.57 -13.44 -4.08
C GLN A 181 5.46 -14.46 -4.33
N HIS A 182 5.70 -15.48 -5.15
CA HIS A 182 4.75 -16.58 -5.35
C HIS A 182 4.52 -17.35 -4.04
N LEU A 183 5.59 -17.69 -3.32
CA LEU A 183 5.49 -18.38 -2.03
C LEU A 183 4.62 -17.60 -1.03
N LEU A 184 4.87 -16.29 -0.88
CA LEU A 184 4.08 -15.44 0.01
C LEU A 184 2.62 -15.32 -0.43
N PHE A 185 2.38 -15.26 -1.74
CA PHE A 185 1.03 -15.24 -2.28
C PHE A 185 0.29 -16.53 -1.90
N GLU A 186 0.85 -17.69 -2.24
CA GLU A 186 0.29 -19.02 -1.96
C GLU A 186 0.09 -19.28 -0.46
N MET A 187 1.01 -18.84 0.41
CA MET A 187 0.85 -18.97 1.86
C MET A 187 -0.33 -18.17 2.42
N GLY A 188 -0.71 -17.08 1.73
CA GLY A 188 -1.88 -16.27 2.10
C GLY A 188 -3.11 -16.56 1.25
N ALA A 189 -2.96 -17.36 0.19
CA ALA A 189 -4.07 -17.98 -0.49
C ALA A 189 -4.47 -19.16 0.39
N ASP A 190 -5.46 -18.96 1.27
CA ASP A 190 -6.11 -20.10 1.91
C ASP A 190 -6.45 -21.11 0.81
N HIS A 191 -5.95 -22.35 0.92
CA HIS A 191 -6.45 -23.48 0.14
C HIS A 191 -7.86 -23.87 0.63
N SER A 192 -8.75 -22.90 0.77
CA SER A 192 -10.17 -23.10 0.62
C SER A 192 -10.46 -23.01 -0.86
N ASP A 193 -10.36 -24.14 -1.56
CA ASP A 193 -11.00 -24.37 -2.86
C ASP A 193 -12.55 -24.42 -2.71
N ASP A 194 -13.09 -23.62 -1.78
CA ASP A 194 -14.47 -23.47 -1.33
C ASP A 194 -14.81 -22.00 -0.98
N THR A 195 -13.94 -21.03 -1.25
CA THR A 195 -14.28 -19.60 -1.09
C THR A 195 -14.72 -18.99 -2.41
N GLU A 196 -16.01 -18.66 -2.48
CA GLU A 196 -16.59 -17.78 -3.49
C GLU A 196 -15.77 -16.48 -3.64
N PRO A 197 -15.71 -15.88 -4.84
CA PRO A 197 -15.07 -14.59 -5.03
C PRO A 197 -15.77 -13.52 -4.16
N ASP A 198 -15.00 -12.61 -3.54
CA ASP A 198 -15.43 -11.45 -2.72
C ASP A 198 -15.48 -11.64 -1.18
N ASP A 199 -14.34 -11.79 -0.48
CA ASP A 199 -14.31 -11.44 0.96
C ASP A 199 -14.16 -9.92 1.13
N MET A 200 -15.30 -9.20 1.11
CA MET A 200 -15.41 -7.75 1.27
C MET A 200 -14.66 -7.21 2.51
N TRP A 201 -14.44 -8.04 3.53
CA TRP A 201 -13.71 -7.65 4.75
C TRP A 201 -12.25 -7.29 4.48
N SER A 202 -11.61 -7.96 3.52
CA SER A 202 -10.18 -7.75 3.21
C SER A 202 -9.89 -6.41 2.53
N GLN A 203 -10.91 -5.82 1.88
CA GLN A 203 -10.80 -4.57 1.13
C GLN A 203 -11.46 -3.38 1.85
N ALA A 204 -12.27 -3.65 2.87
CA ALA A 204 -12.96 -2.62 3.64
C ALA A 204 -11.99 -1.81 4.52
N TYR A 205 -12.29 -0.52 4.67
CA TYR A 205 -11.57 0.38 5.56
C TYR A 205 -11.94 0.09 7.02
N GLU A 206 -10.95 -0.21 7.85
CA GLU A 206 -11.16 -0.33 9.29
C GLU A 206 -11.12 1.05 9.96
N ALA A 207 -12.26 1.47 10.54
CA ALA A 207 -12.38 2.79 11.11
C ALA A 207 -11.59 2.90 12.43
N ASN A 208 -10.64 3.82 12.46
CA ASN A 208 -9.82 4.09 13.65
C ASN A 208 -10.43 5.22 14.52
N PRO A 209 -10.34 5.12 15.85
CA PRO A 209 -10.83 6.15 16.75
C PRO A 209 -9.95 7.40 16.72
N HIS A 210 -10.58 8.57 16.76
CA HIS A 210 -9.93 9.88 16.87
C HIS A 210 -10.49 10.62 18.07
N VAL A 211 -9.63 11.18 18.91
CA VAL A 211 -10.00 11.85 20.17
C VAL A 211 -10.07 13.36 19.98
N PHE A 212 -11.12 13.98 20.51
CA PHE A 212 -11.36 15.41 20.50
C PHE A 212 -11.74 15.90 21.90
N GLU A 213 -11.28 17.08 22.30
CA GLU A 213 -11.71 17.75 23.53
C GLU A 213 -12.94 18.61 23.24
N LEU A 214 -13.99 18.45 24.04
CA LEU A 214 -15.22 19.24 23.97
C LEU A 214 -15.07 20.51 24.81
N ASP A 215 -15.82 21.57 24.45
CA ASP A 215 -15.79 22.87 25.16
C ASP A 215 -16.11 22.77 26.67
N ASN A 216 -16.77 21.70 27.09
CA ASN A 216 -17.10 21.42 28.49
C ASN A 216 -16.01 20.63 29.24
N GLY A 217 -14.85 20.38 28.61
CA GLY A 217 -13.74 19.59 29.15
C GLY A 217 -13.93 18.07 29.08
N GLY A 218 -15.00 17.59 28.43
CA GLY A 218 -15.21 16.16 28.19
C GLY A 218 -14.48 15.67 26.94
N LEU A 219 -14.13 14.39 26.89
CA LEU A 219 -13.53 13.79 25.69
C LEU A 219 -14.60 13.18 24.78
N MET A 220 -14.49 13.44 23.48
CA MET A 220 -15.24 12.77 22.42
C MET A 220 -14.31 11.86 21.63
N VAL A 221 -14.68 10.60 21.45
CA VAL A 221 -14.02 9.70 20.51
C VAL A 221 -14.91 9.55 19.28
N SER A 222 -14.38 9.86 18.10
CA SER A 222 -15.11 9.75 16.84
C SER A 222 -14.43 8.79 15.87
N PHE A 223 -15.26 8.06 15.12
CA PHE A 223 -14.86 7.23 14.00
C PHE A 223 -15.30 7.90 12.69
N THR A 224 -14.48 7.82 11.65
CA THR A 224 -14.82 8.39 10.33
C THR A 224 -15.52 7.35 9.47
N PHE A 225 -16.65 7.73 8.88
CA PHE A 225 -17.42 6.95 7.92
C PHE A 225 -17.56 7.72 6.61
N SER A 226 -16.87 7.25 5.57
CA SER A 226 -16.72 7.97 4.30
C SER A 226 -17.66 7.44 3.22
N GLU A 227 -18.16 8.36 2.39
CA GLU A 227 -19.00 8.04 1.24
C GLU A 227 -18.34 7.00 0.34
N THR A 228 -19.11 6.03 -0.18
CA THR A 228 -18.69 4.95 -1.09
C THR A 228 -17.65 3.95 -0.56
N VAL A 229 -17.16 4.11 0.67
CA VAL A 229 -16.14 3.23 1.26
C VAL A 229 -16.80 2.17 2.14
N ASP A 230 -16.62 0.90 1.79
CA ASP A 230 -16.95 -0.22 2.69
C ASP A 230 -16.14 -0.07 3.98
N THR A 231 -16.82 -0.06 5.12
CA THR A 231 -16.21 0.32 6.40
C THR A 231 -16.49 -0.73 7.47
N ILE A 232 -15.42 -1.18 8.13
CA ILE A 232 -15.48 -2.02 9.32
C ILE A 232 -15.58 -1.12 10.54
N LEU A 233 -16.61 -1.36 11.36
CA LEU A 233 -16.90 -0.60 12.58
C LEU A 233 -16.96 -1.54 13.79
N PRO A 234 -16.43 -1.14 14.96
CA PRO A 234 -16.65 -1.88 16.20
C PRO A 234 -18.13 -1.84 16.61
N VAL A 235 -18.66 -2.95 17.12
CA VAL A 235 -20.04 -3.06 17.63
C VAL A 235 -20.21 -2.26 18.91
N ALA A 236 -19.21 -2.31 19.80
CA ALA A 236 -19.19 -1.62 21.09
C ALA A 236 -17.77 -1.02 21.30
N PRO A 237 -17.47 0.17 20.75
CA PRO A 237 -16.14 0.75 20.83
C PRO A 237 -15.67 0.97 22.29
N GLU A 238 -16.59 1.21 23.22
CA GLU A 238 -16.30 1.39 24.64
C GLU A 238 -15.74 0.15 25.34
N THR A 239 -15.86 -1.05 24.76
CA THR A 239 -15.25 -2.27 25.29
C THR A 239 -13.88 -2.56 24.68
N LEU A 240 -13.55 -1.89 23.58
CA LEU A 240 -12.33 -2.12 22.80
C LEU A 240 -11.29 -1.02 23.02
N TYR A 241 -11.73 0.19 23.37
CA TYR A 241 -10.89 1.36 23.47
C TYR A 241 -11.07 2.06 24.82
N GLU A 242 -9.96 2.37 25.47
CA GLU A 242 -9.89 3.09 26.75
C GLU A 242 -8.77 4.15 26.67
N ILE A 243 -8.96 5.28 27.37
CA ILE A 243 -7.89 6.27 27.59
C ILE A 243 -7.56 6.25 29.07
N GLU A 244 -6.32 5.88 29.40
CA GLU A 244 -5.89 5.65 30.78
C GLU A 244 -6.14 6.89 31.67
N GLY A 245 -6.99 6.72 32.69
CA GLY A 245 -7.29 7.77 33.67
C GLY A 245 -8.33 8.81 33.22
N GLU A 246 -8.89 8.69 32.01
CA GLU A 246 -9.84 9.65 31.45
C GLU A 246 -11.23 9.03 31.21
N THR A 247 -12.28 9.84 31.35
CA THR A 247 -13.66 9.41 31.06
C THR A 247 -14.12 9.93 29.70
N ILE A 248 -14.39 9.02 28.76
CA ILE A 248 -14.94 9.36 27.45
C ILE A 248 -16.41 9.76 27.63
N SER A 249 -16.72 11.00 27.26
CA SER A 249 -18.04 11.61 27.44
C SER A 249 -18.98 11.35 26.27
N LEU A 250 -18.43 11.11 25.07
CA LEU A 250 -19.21 10.88 23.85
C LEU A 250 -18.47 9.98 22.88
N TRP A 251 -19.16 8.96 22.37
CA TRP A 251 -18.75 8.19 21.21
C TRP A 251 -19.55 8.67 20.01
N ALA A 252 -18.87 8.95 18.90
CA ALA A 252 -19.48 9.51 17.71
C ALA A 252 -19.05 8.79 16.43
N LEU A 253 -19.93 8.84 15.43
CA LEU A 253 -19.61 8.47 14.05
C LEU A 253 -19.75 9.73 13.18
N THR A 254 -18.64 10.17 12.59
CA THR A 254 -18.56 11.35 11.72
C THR A 254 -18.71 10.92 10.26
N PHE A 255 -19.65 11.53 9.55
CA PHE A 255 -19.92 11.25 8.14
C PHE A 255 -19.18 12.24 7.24
N VAL A 256 -18.44 11.73 6.27
CA VAL A 256 -17.64 12.54 5.34
C VAL A 256 -18.06 12.24 3.90
N SER A 257 -18.41 13.28 3.15
CA SER A 257 -18.69 13.16 1.72
C SER A 257 -17.39 13.28 0.93
N LEU A 258 -17.09 12.25 0.14
CA LEU A 258 -16.01 12.31 -0.85
C LEU A 258 -16.46 13.08 -2.10
N THR A 259 -17.75 13.06 -2.42
CA THR A 259 -18.31 13.82 -3.55
C THR A 259 -18.26 15.34 -3.33
N LYS A 260 -18.51 15.80 -2.10
CA LYS A 260 -18.48 17.23 -1.73
C LYS A 260 -17.18 17.67 -1.05
N GLU A 261 -16.30 16.74 -0.72
CA GLU A 261 -15.06 16.98 0.04
C GLU A 261 -15.30 17.70 1.38
N GLU A 262 -16.38 17.36 2.08
CA GLU A 262 -16.78 18.02 3.33
C GLU A 262 -17.29 17.06 4.42
N ASN A 263 -17.30 17.55 5.66
CA ASN A 263 -17.92 16.87 6.80
C ASN A 263 -19.43 17.16 6.81
N LEU A 264 -20.25 16.11 6.71
CA LEU A 264 -21.71 16.23 6.68
C LEU A 264 -22.32 16.37 8.08
N GLY A 265 -21.57 16.01 9.12
CA GLY A 265 -21.99 15.99 10.53
C GLY A 265 -21.60 14.70 11.22
N PHE A 266 -22.05 14.56 12.48
CA PHE A 266 -21.85 13.34 13.25
C PHE A 266 -23.13 12.91 13.98
N LEU A 267 -23.19 11.63 14.36
CA LEU A 267 -24.20 11.05 15.23
C LEU A 267 -23.52 10.44 16.47
N GLU A 268 -24.25 10.34 17.57
CA GLU A 268 -23.84 9.45 18.66
C GLU A 268 -23.73 8.02 18.11
N TYR A 269 -22.66 7.32 18.48
CA TYR A 269 -22.22 6.09 17.83
C TYR A 269 -23.30 5.00 17.79
N HIS A 270 -23.97 4.72 18.91
CA HIS A 270 -25.01 3.69 18.97
C HIS A 270 -26.29 4.09 18.23
N LYS A 271 -26.63 5.38 18.21
CA LYS A 271 -27.69 5.89 17.31
C LYS A 271 -27.31 5.71 15.85
N ALA A 272 -26.06 5.97 15.47
CA ALA A 272 -25.57 5.76 14.12
C ALA A 272 -25.68 4.28 13.72
N LEU A 273 -25.24 3.35 14.58
CA LEU A 273 -25.34 1.91 14.32
C LEU A 273 -26.79 1.45 14.11
N LYS A 274 -27.75 1.95 14.89
CA LYS A 274 -29.17 1.65 14.69
C LYS A 274 -29.69 2.09 13.33
N GLN A 275 -29.23 3.25 12.86
CA GLN A 275 -29.62 3.76 11.54
C GLN A 275 -28.88 3.05 10.39
N LEU A 276 -27.67 2.56 10.66
CA LEU A 276 -26.86 1.80 9.71
C LEU A 276 -27.28 0.32 9.58
N GLN A 277 -28.13 -0.21 10.47
CA GLN A 277 -28.58 -1.60 10.45
C GLN A 277 -29.01 -2.13 9.07
N PRO A 278 -29.75 -1.38 8.22
CA PRO A 278 -30.14 -1.86 6.88
C PRO A 278 -28.98 -2.01 5.88
N TYR A 279 -27.80 -1.48 6.23
CA TYR A 279 -26.62 -1.39 5.38
C TYR A 279 -25.45 -2.27 5.87
N ILE A 280 -25.65 -2.99 6.99
CA ILE A 280 -24.70 -3.97 7.49
C ILE A 280 -24.73 -5.18 6.55
N VAL A 281 -23.56 -5.52 6.02
CA VAL A 281 -23.36 -6.67 5.13
C VAL A 281 -23.15 -7.94 5.96
N GLU A 282 -22.28 -7.85 6.97
CA GLU A 282 -21.90 -8.99 7.80
C GLU A 282 -21.44 -8.53 9.19
N THR A 283 -21.53 -9.41 10.19
CA THR A 283 -20.94 -9.24 11.52
C THR A 283 -19.94 -10.35 11.79
N ARG A 284 -18.69 -10.00 12.14
CA ARG A 284 -17.65 -10.96 12.55
C ARG A 284 -17.07 -10.53 13.90
N GLY A 285 -17.29 -11.35 14.92
CA GLY A 285 -16.86 -11.06 16.29
C GLY A 285 -17.45 -9.75 16.80
N ASP A 286 -16.58 -8.86 17.29
CA ASP A 286 -16.96 -7.55 17.84
C ASP A 286 -16.99 -6.44 16.78
N HIS A 287 -16.99 -6.79 15.50
CA HIS A 287 -17.01 -5.86 14.37
C HIS A 287 -18.15 -6.13 13.39
N ILE A 288 -18.60 -5.08 12.72
CA ILE A 288 -19.55 -5.12 11.62
C ILE A 288 -18.91 -4.55 10.36
N LEU A 289 -19.24 -5.15 9.23
CA LEU A 289 -18.95 -4.59 7.91
C LEU A 289 -20.20 -3.87 7.40
N VAL A 290 -20.05 -2.58 7.13
CA VAL A 290 -21.08 -1.74 6.51
C VAL A 290 -20.64 -1.44 5.09
N ARG A 291 -21.51 -1.66 4.11
CA ARG A 291 -21.19 -1.30 2.72
C ARG A 291 -21.06 0.22 2.56
N GLY A 292 -20.32 0.64 1.55
CA GLY A 292 -20.24 2.02 1.11
C GLY A 292 -21.63 2.60 0.87
N LEU A 293 -21.87 3.78 1.44
CA LEU A 293 -23.12 4.52 1.26
C LEU A 293 -22.94 5.64 0.25
N SER A 294 -23.98 5.89 -0.54
CA SER A 294 -24.08 7.10 -1.36
C SER A 294 -24.31 8.34 -0.51
N LEU A 295 -23.96 9.52 -1.02
CA LEU A 295 -24.26 10.80 -0.38
C LEU A 295 -25.73 10.92 0.06
N ALA A 296 -26.68 10.54 -0.79
CA ALA A 296 -28.11 10.63 -0.49
C ALA A 296 -28.53 9.73 0.69
N GLU A 297 -27.92 8.54 0.81
CA GLU A 297 -28.15 7.64 1.94
C GLU A 297 -27.58 8.22 3.23
N MET A 298 -26.37 8.81 3.18
CA MET A 298 -25.76 9.49 4.33
C MET A 298 -26.59 10.68 4.80
N GLU A 299 -27.04 11.53 3.88
CA GLU A 299 -27.90 12.68 4.17
C GLU A 299 -29.24 12.23 4.79
N HIS A 300 -29.82 11.13 4.29
CA HIS A 300 -31.06 10.57 4.85
C HIS A 300 -30.89 9.99 6.26
N ILE A 301 -29.74 9.38 6.56
CA ILE A 301 -29.37 8.93 7.90
C ILE A 301 -29.26 10.15 8.82
N LEU A 302 -28.47 11.14 8.45
CA LEU A 302 -28.26 12.36 9.25
C LEU A 302 -29.56 13.15 9.48
N ALA A 303 -30.51 13.12 8.55
CA ALA A 303 -31.81 13.79 8.68
C ALA A 303 -32.77 13.14 9.70
N LYS A 304 -32.49 11.91 10.16
CA LYS A 304 -33.31 11.18 11.16
C LYS A 304 -32.91 11.46 12.62
N GLN A 305 -32.15 12.53 12.88
CA GLN A 305 -31.75 12.96 14.22
C GLN A 305 -32.93 13.27 15.15
#